data_AF-A0A168M3N9-F1
#
_entry.id   AF-A0A168M3N9-F1
#
_cell.length_a   1.000
_cell.length_b   1.000
_cell.length_c   1.000
_cell.angle_alpha   90.00
_cell.angle_beta   90.00
_cell.angle_gamma   90.00
#
_symmetry.space_group_name_H-M   'P 1'
#
loop_
_entity.id
_entity.type
_entity.pdbx_description
1 polymer ?
#
loop_
_entity_poly.entity_id
_entity_poly.type
_entity_poly.pdbx_seq_one_letter_code
_entity_poly.pdbx_strand_id
1 'polypeptide(L)' 'MGGLHSGLIDFPDWTLENCIKHVEEACKANGKKYFIPCLTAGLPKGYFPNVYETVSKAIDEMSKKMF' A
#
# COMPACT_ATOMS: atom_id res chain seq x y z
N MET A 1 7.19 -8.90 5.23
CA MET A 1 6.00 -8.03 5.44
C MET A 1 6.49 -6.59 5.35
N GLY A 2 5.99 -5.81 4.39
CA GLY A 2 6.51 -4.46 4.11
C GLY A 2 6.41 -4.08 2.64
N GLY A 3 7.21 -3.12 2.19
CA GLY A 3 7.34 -2.75 0.78
C GLY A 3 6.58 -1.49 0.35
N LEU A 4 5.75 -0.91 1.23
CA LEU A 4 5.06 0.37 0.98
C LEU A 4 5.65 1.46 1.86
N HIS A 5 6.37 2.40 1.26
CA HIS A 5 6.95 3.52 1.99
C HIS A 5 5.85 4.50 2.41
N SER A 6 5.60 4.60 3.72
CA SER A 6 4.53 5.46 4.24
C SER A 6 4.69 6.92 3.83
N GLY A 7 5.91 7.46 3.75
CA GLY A 7 6.14 8.84 3.31
C GLY A 7 5.75 9.13 1.85
N LEU A 8 5.60 8.09 1.02
CA LEU A 8 5.14 8.23 -0.37
C LEU A 8 3.62 8.08 -0.51
N ILE A 9 2.91 7.61 0.53
CA ILE A 9 1.49 7.28 0.45
C ILE A 9 0.66 8.10 1.45
N ASP A 10 1.23 8.42 2.61
CA ASP A 10 0.59 9.13 3.72
C ASP A 10 1.25 10.51 3.87
N PHE A 11 1.02 11.38 2.89
CA PHE A 11 1.54 12.76 2.81
C PHE A 11 0.40 13.74 2.45
N PRO A 12 0.57 15.07 2.67
CA PRO A 12 -0.52 16.04 2.53
C PRO A 12 -1.28 16.01 1.21
N ASP A 13 -0.59 15.77 0.11
CA ASP A 13 -1.13 15.76 -1.25
C ASP A 13 -1.32 14.33 -1.80
N TRP A 14 -1.53 13.35 -0.92
CA TRP A 14 -1.75 11.98 -1.33
C TRP A 14 -3.00 11.85 -2.22
N THR A 15 -2.93 10.96 -3.19
CA THR A 15 -4.06 10.65 -4.08
C THR A 15 -4.32 9.15 -4.13
N LEU A 16 -5.55 8.79 -4.51
CA LEU A 16 -5.94 7.39 -4.75
C LEU A 16 -5.02 6.72 -5.77
N GLU A 17 -4.74 7.41 -6.88
CA GLU A 17 -3.90 6.92 -7.97
C GLU A 17 -2.47 6.65 -7.50
N ASN A 18 -1.91 7.55 -6.67
CA ASN A 18 -0.59 7.39 -6.11
C ASN A 18 -0.50 6.17 -5.16
N CYS A 19 -1.53 5.98 -4.33
CA CYS A 19 -1.63 4.80 -3.47
C CYS A 19 -1.66 3.51 -4.30
N ILE A 20 -2.55 3.42 -5.29
CA ILE A 20 -2.68 2.24 -6.14
C ILE A 20 -1.37 1.95 -6.87
N LYS A 21 -0.76 2.99 -7.46
CA LYS A 21 0.52 2.87 -8.17
C LYS A 21 1.60 2.25 -7.28
N HIS A 22 1.79 2.76 -6.06
CA HIS A 22 2.81 2.23 -5.16
C HIS A 22 2.49 0.81 -4.65
N VAL A 23 1.21 0.49 -4.44
CA VAL A 23 0.77 -0.87 -4.11
C VAL A 23 1.06 -1.85 -5.25
N GLU A 24 0.74 -1.46 -6.48
CA GLU A 24 1.04 -2.25 -7.67
C GLU A 24 2.53 -2.46 -7.87
N GLU A 25 3.33 -1.40 -7.78
CA GLU A 25 4.79 -1.44 -7.91
C GLU A 25 5.40 -2.38 -6.86
N ALA A 26 4.97 -2.27 -5.60
CA ALA A 26 5.44 -3.13 -4.52
C ALA A 26 5.08 -4.61 -4.76
N CYS A 27 3.85 -4.91 -5.16
CA CYS A 27 3.41 -6.27 -5.45
C CYS A 27 4.13 -6.86 -6.67
N LYS A 28 4.31 -6.08 -7.75
CA LYS A 28 5.03 -6.51 -8.96
C LYS A 28 6.53 -6.72 -8.70
N ALA A 29 7.16 -5.85 -7.92
CA ALA A 29 8.59 -5.93 -7.63
C ALA A 29 8.97 -7.13 -6.73
N ASN A 30 8.13 -7.46 -5.74
CA ASN A 30 8.40 -8.53 -4.78
C ASN A 30 7.85 -9.90 -5.23
N GLY A 31 6.92 -9.93 -6.20
CA GLY A 31 6.35 -11.15 -6.74
C GLY A 31 5.33 -11.83 -5.82
N LYS A 32 4.97 -13.08 -6.16
CA LYS A 32 3.81 -13.80 -5.60
C LYS A 32 4.06 -14.71 -4.40
N LYS A 33 5.31 -14.87 -3.94
CA LYS A 33 5.64 -15.80 -2.85
C LYS A 33 6.39 -15.08 -1.74
N TYR A 34 6.05 -15.40 -0.49
CA TYR A 34 6.72 -14.89 0.72
C TYR A 34 6.67 -13.36 0.91
N PHE A 35 5.83 -12.67 0.15
CA PHE A 35 5.63 -11.23 0.26
C PHE A 35 4.24 -10.93 0.80
N ILE A 36 4.18 -10.08 1.83
CA ILE A 36 2.93 -9.56 2.40
C ILE A 36 3.08 -8.03 2.34
N PRO A 37 2.39 -7.35 1.40
CA PRO A 37 2.48 -5.90 1.28
C PRO A 37 1.89 -5.24 2.52
N CYS A 38 2.63 -4.30 3.11
CA CYS A 38 2.12 -3.41 4.15
C CYS A 38 2.92 -2.10 4.19
N LEU A 39 2.33 -1.08 4.81
CA LEU A 39 3.01 0.18 5.12
C LEU A 39 4.18 -0.07 6.08
N THR A 40 5.31 0.59 5.82
CA THR A 40 6.52 0.48 6.65
C THR A 40 6.39 1.20 7.98
N ALA A 41 5.57 2.24 8.08
CA ALA A 41 5.21 2.87 9.34
C ALA A 41 3.91 2.23 9.88
N GLY A 42 4.01 1.64 11.07
CA GLY A 42 2.88 1.09 11.80
C GLY A 42 2.36 2.09 12.82
N LEU A 43 1.28 2.80 12.49
CA LEU A 43 0.50 3.59 13.44
C LEU A 43 -0.97 3.15 13.38
N PRO A 44 -1.74 3.33 14.47
CA PRO A 44 -3.16 2.99 14.51
C PRO A 44 -4.02 3.82 13.54
N LYS A 45 -3.46 4.87 12.94
CA LYS A 45 -4.11 5.73 11.95
C LYS A 45 -3.05 6.26 10.99
N GLY A 46 -3.46 6.48 9.74
CA GLY A 46 -2.70 7.35 8.85
C GLY A 46 -2.72 8.78 9.35
N TYR A 47 -1.68 9.53 9.02
CA TYR A 47 -1.64 10.97 9.25
C TYR A 47 -2.79 11.67 8.50
N PHE A 48 -3.18 11.12 7.34
CA PHE A 48 -4.29 11.64 6.54
C PHE A 48 -5.51 10.71 6.54
N PRO A 49 -6.74 11.27 6.48
CA PRO A 49 -7.96 10.47 6.47
C PRO A 49 -8.00 9.53 5.26
N ASN A 50 -8.60 8.36 5.42
CA ASN A 50 -8.86 7.36 4.37
C ASN A 50 -7.64 6.65 3.75
N VAL A 51 -6.40 7.14 3.94
CA VAL A 51 -5.18 6.51 3.36
C VAL A 51 -5.10 5.01 3.66
N TYR A 52 -5.27 4.62 4.92
CA TYR A 52 -5.15 3.21 5.33
C TYR A 52 -6.24 2.33 4.74
N GLU A 53 -7.47 2.82 4.66
CA GLU A 53 -8.58 2.09 4.05
C GLU A 53 -8.31 1.90 2.55
N THR A 54 -7.84 2.95 1.87
CA THR A 54 -7.47 2.90 0.46
C THR A 54 -6.31 1.93 0.20
N VAL A 55 -5.25 1.97 1.01
CA VAL A 55 -4.13 1.02 0.91
C VAL A 55 -4.61 -0.41 1.12
N SER A 56 -5.47 -0.63 2.12
CA SER A 56 -6.00 -1.97 2.43
C SER A 56 -6.84 -2.52 1.27
N LYS A 57 -7.70 -1.69 0.66
CA LYS A 57 -8.48 -2.04 -0.53
C LYS A 57 -7.58 -2.35 -1.73
N ALA A 58 -6.59 -1.50 -2.01
CA ALA A 58 -5.65 -1.72 -3.10
C ALA A 58 -4.83 -3.02 -2.93
N ILE A 59 -4.43 -3.32 -1.70
CA ILE A 59 -3.75 -4.58 -1.37
C ILE A 59 -4.66 -5.79 -1.59
N ASP A 60 -5.93 -5.73 -1.17
CA ASP A 60 -6.90 -6.81 -1.37
C ASP A 60 -7.14 -7.08 -2.87
N GLU A 61 -7.29 -6.04 -3.68
CA GLU A 61 -7.42 -6.17 -5.13
C GLU A 61 -6.16 -6.78 -5.78
N MET A 62 -4.97 -6.33 -5.38
CA MET A 62 -3.72 -6.87 -5.90
C MET A 62 -3.47 -8.30 -5.42
N SER A 63 -3.91 -8.63 -4.22
CA SER A 63 -3.86 -9.99 -3.69
C SER A 63 -4.67 -10.91 -4.59
N LYS A 64 -5.93 -10.57 -4.90
CA LYS A 64 -6.79 -11.36 -5.82
C LYS A 64 -6.21 -11.51 -7.23
N LYS A 65 -5.41 -10.55 -7.71
CA LYS A 65 -4.81 -10.58 -9.05
C LYS A 65 -3.51 -11.39 -9.10
N MET A 66 -2.75 -11.45 -8.01
CA MET A 66 -1.36 -11.95 -8.02
C MET A 66 -1.09 -13.14 -7.10
N PHE A 67 -1.88 -13.33 -6.04
CA PHE A 67 -1.69 -14.33 -4.99
C PHE A 67 -2.89 -15.29 -4.94
#